data_AF-A0A4Y2JH30-F1
#
_entry.id   AF-A0A4Y2JH30-F1
#
_cell.length_a   1.000
_cell.length_b   1.000
_cell.length_c   1.000
_cell.angle_alpha   90.00
_cell.angle_beta   90.00
_cell.angle_gamma   90.00
#
_symmetry.space_group_name_H-M   'P 1'
#
loop_
_entity.id
_entity.type
_entity.pdbx_description
1 polymer ?
#
loop_
_entity_poly.entity_id
_entity_poly.type
_entity_poly.pdbx_seq_one_letter_code
_entity_poly.pdbx_strand_id
1 'polypeptide(L)'
;MNPEDEGNNVVEYVFQLINRLKRCKELALDKMLEMQTKRKVRCDRKAIKREFSEGDLVLVVSTSKPNKLAVEWKGPGKIEKKLSETNYVVSFEGKKIIIKFTM
;
A
#
# COMPACT_ATOMS: atom_id res chain seq x y z
N MET A 1 -15.63 22.32 51.96
CA MET A 1 -15.67 22.08 50.51
C MET A 1 -17.03 21.48 50.19
N ASN A 2 -17.80 22.07 49.28
CA ASN A 2 -19.09 21.49 48.88
C ASN A 2 -18.83 20.27 47.98
N PRO A 3 -19.46 19.11 48.24
CA PRO A 3 -19.24 17.88 47.46
C PRO A 3 -19.71 17.99 46.00
N GLU A 4 -20.57 18.95 45.68
CA GLU A 4 -21.03 19.25 44.32
C GLU A 4 -19.93 19.91 43.45
N ASP A 5 -18.97 20.60 44.07
CA ASP A 5 -17.89 21.33 43.39
C ASP A 5 -16.77 20.38 42.91
N GLU A 6 -16.54 19.28 43.65
CA GLU A 6 -15.61 18.21 43.25
C GLU A 6 -16.11 17.43 42.03
N GLY A 7 -17.42 17.20 41.91
CA GLY A 7 -18.02 16.53 40.76
C GLY A 7 -17.91 17.34 39.46
N ASN A 8 -18.10 18.66 39.55
CA ASN A 8 -17.93 19.57 38.41
C ASN A 8 -16.47 19.64 37.94
N ASN A 9 -15.50 19.55 38.87
CA ASN A 9 -14.08 19.50 38.54
C ASN A 9 -13.68 18.26 37.73
N VAL A 10 -14.22 17.09 38.10
CA VAL A 10 -13.92 15.82 37.40
C VAL A 10 -14.51 15.81 35.99
N VAL A 11 -15.74 16.30 35.80
CA VAL A 11 -16.38 16.37 34.47
C VAL A 11 -15.61 17.31 33.55
N GLU A 12 -15.21 18.49 34.05
CA GLU A 12 -14.38 19.45 33.33
C GLU A 12 -13.02 18.84 32.93
N TYR A 13 -12.36 18.13 33.85
CA TYR A 13 -11.10 17.44 33.57
C TYR A 13 -11.26 16.37 32.49
N VAL A 14 -12.29 15.53 32.57
CA VAL A 14 -12.56 14.48 31.57
C VAL A 14 -12.85 15.09 30.20
N PHE A 15 -13.61 16.19 30.15
CA PHE A 15 -13.87 16.90 28.90
C PHE A 15 -12.59 17.46 28.28
N GLN A 16 -11.74 18.10 29.08
CA GLN A 16 -10.44 18.59 28.64
C GLN A 16 -9.53 17.45 28.16
N LEU A 17 -9.53 16.31 28.84
CA LEU A 17 -8.78 15.12 28.46
C LEU A 17 -9.24 14.58 27.10
N ILE A 18 -10.55 14.45 26.88
CA ILE A 18 -11.12 14.00 25.60
C ILE A 18 -10.71 14.96 24.48
N ASN A 19 -10.77 16.27 24.71
CA ASN A 19 -10.38 17.26 23.72
C ASN A 19 -8.88 17.20 23.39
N ARG A 20 -8.02 16.97 24.40
CA ARG A 20 -6.58 16.75 24.18
C ARG A 20 -6.33 15.50 23.34
N LEU A 21 -7.01 14.40 23.63
CA LEU A 21 -6.89 13.14 22.86
C LEU A 21 -7.34 13.31 21.40
N LYS A 22 -8.45 14.04 21.17
CA LYS A 22 -8.91 14.37 19.82
C LYS A 22 -7.84 15.17 19.05
N ARG A 23 -7.27 16.20 19.67
CA ARG A 23 -6.19 17.01 19.07
C ARG A 23 -4.94 16.19 18.77
N CYS A 24 -4.53 15.29 19.68
CA CYS A 24 -3.41 14.38 19.44
C CYS A 24 -3.67 13.45 18.24
N LYS A 25 -4.90 12.93 18.11
CA LYS A 25 -5.30 12.10 16.98
C LYS A 25 -5.23 12.87 15.65
N GLU A 26 -5.76 14.09 15.61
CA GLU A 26 -5.72 14.95 14.43
C GLU A 26 -4.26 15.22 14.00
N LEU A 27 -3.41 15.64 14.94
CA LEU A 27 -1.98 15.86 14.67
C LEU A 27 -1.28 14.61 14.15
N ALA A 28 -1.59 13.44 14.71
CA ALA A 28 -1.01 12.18 14.26
C ALA A 28 -1.44 11.85 12.81
N LEU A 29 -2.71 12.07 12.47
CA LEU A 29 -3.22 11.85 11.12
C LEU A 29 -2.59 12.81 10.11
N ASP A 30 -2.49 14.09 10.45
CA ASP A 30 -1.87 15.11 9.59
C ASP A 30 -0.41 14.74 9.30
N LYS A 31 0.36 14.39 10.33
CA LYS A 31 1.75 13.99 10.16
C LYS A 31 1.91 12.69 9.42
N MET A 32 1.01 11.73 9.62
CA MET A 32 0.98 10.50 8.85
C MET A 32 0.78 10.79 7.36
N LEU A 33 -0.17 11.65 7.00
CA LEU A 33 -0.48 12.00 5.61
C LEU A 33 0.65 12.79 4.94
N GLU A 34 1.23 13.76 5.65
CA GLU A 34 2.42 14.48 5.20
C GLU A 34 3.57 13.51 4.91
N MET A 35 3.84 12.58 5.83
CA MET A 35 4.92 11.60 5.69
C MET A 35 4.64 10.60 4.57
N GLN A 36 3.39 10.17 4.39
CA GLN A 36 2.99 9.30 3.28
C GLN A 36 3.30 9.97 1.94
N THR A 37 2.96 11.25 1.78
CA THR A 37 3.22 12.02 0.56
C THR A 37 4.72 12.15 0.30
N LYS A 38 5.51 12.50 1.33
CA LYS A 38 6.98 12.59 1.23
C LYS A 38 7.61 11.24 0.87
N ARG A 39 7.14 10.15 1.47
CA ARG A 39 7.61 8.79 1.18
C ARG A 39 7.34 8.41 -0.27
N LYS A 40 6.12 8.64 -0.76
CA LYS A 40 5.76 8.39 -2.17
C LYS A 40 6.70 9.13 -3.11
N VAL A 41 6.85 10.45 -2.96
CA VAL A 41 7.74 11.25 -3.82
C VAL A 41 9.19 10.76 -3.78
N ARG A 42 9.68 10.36 -2.60
CA ARG A 42 11.06 9.87 -2.45
C ARG A 42 11.26 8.49 -3.10
N CYS A 43 10.32 7.57 -2.92
CA CYS A 43 10.37 6.24 -3.52
C CYS A 43 10.24 6.32 -5.05
N ASP A 44 9.28 7.11 -5.53
CA ASP A 44 8.99 7.24 -6.96
C ASP A 44 10.08 8.02 -7.72
N ARG A 45 10.93 8.80 -7.02
CA ARG A 45 11.99 9.62 -7.62
C ARG A 45 12.91 8.86 -8.58
N LYS A 46 13.18 7.58 -8.30
CA LYS A 46 14.01 6.70 -9.15
C LYS A 46 13.22 5.56 -9.77
N ALA A 47 11.90 5.57 -9.63
CA ALA A 47 11.06 4.55 -10.22
C ALA A 47 11.06 4.73 -11.74
N ILE A 48 11.35 3.65 -12.45
CA ILE A 48 11.28 3.62 -13.92
C ILE A 48 9.92 3.08 -14.27
N LYS A 49 9.14 3.87 -15.00
CA LYS A 49 7.89 3.38 -15.58
C LYS A 49 8.23 2.40 -16.70
N ARG A 50 7.94 1.12 -16.48
CA ARG A 50 7.98 0.08 -17.51
C ARG A 50 6.54 -0.26 -17.86
N GLU A 51 6.26 -0.22 -19.14
CA GLU A 51 4.99 -0.66 -19.68
C GLU A 51 5.27 -1.74 -20.69
N PHE A 52 4.36 -2.69 -20.77
CA PHE A 52 4.44 -3.75 -21.76
C PHE A 52 3.25 -3.65 -22.70
N SER A 53 3.48 -4.01 -23.95
CA SER A 53 2.49 -4.03 -25.02
C SER A 53 2.03 -5.46 -25.29
N GLU A 54 0.87 -5.58 -25.94
CA GLU A 54 0.40 -6.87 -26.43
C GLU A 54 1.40 -7.45 -27.41
N GLY A 55 1.77 -8.72 -27.21
CA GLY A 55 2.81 -9.39 -27.99
C GLY A 55 4.16 -9.49 -27.30
N ASP A 56 4.44 -8.66 -26.30
CA ASP A 56 5.73 -8.69 -25.60
C ASP A 56 5.92 -10.00 -24.82
N LEU A 57 7.17 -10.48 -24.81
CA LEU A 57 7.59 -11.65 -24.05
C LEU A 57 8.13 -11.22 -22.69
N VAL A 58 7.57 -11.78 -21.63
CA VAL A 58 7.92 -11.45 -20.24
C VAL A 58 8.23 -12.68 -19.42
N LEU A 59 9.16 -12.51 -18.47
CA LEU A 59 9.41 -13.49 -17.41
C LEU A 59 8.60 -13.11 -16.17
N VAL A 60 7.93 -14.10 -15.56
CA VAL A 60 7.10 -13.91 -14.39
C VAL A 60 7.70 -14.65 -13.21
N VAL A 61 7.92 -13.94 -12.09
CA VAL A 61 8.35 -14.59 -10.85
C VAL A 61 7.22 -15.46 -10.30
N SER A 62 7.51 -16.72 -10.00
CA SER A 62 6.58 -17.61 -9.33
C SER A 62 6.24 -17.07 -7.94
N THR A 63 4.95 -16.91 -7.64
CA THR A 63 4.48 -16.49 -6.31
C THR A 63 4.55 -17.62 -5.29
N SER A 64 4.33 -18.86 -5.75
CA SER A 64 4.54 -20.07 -4.95
C SER A 64 6.02 -20.39 -4.90
N LYS A 65 6.61 -20.28 -3.71
CA LYS A 65 8.01 -20.63 -3.44
C LYS A 65 8.07 -21.48 -2.17
N PRO A 66 8.76 -22.63 -2.16
CA PRO A 66 8.89 -23.46 -0.97
C PRO A 66 9.73 -22.79 0.12
N ASN A 67 10.67 -21.92 -0.26
CA ASN A 67 11.47 -21.11 0.65
C ASN A 67 11.90 -19.78 -0.01
N LYS A 68 12.54 -18.88 0.76
CA LYS A 68 12.91 -17.53 0.28
C LYS A 68 13.94 -17.53 -0.85
N LEU A 69 14.75 -18.59 -0.98
CA LEU A 69 15.81 -18.71 -1.97
C LEU A 69 15.38 -19.45 -3.24
N ALA A 70 14.28 -20.20 -3.18
CA ALA A 70 13.66 -20.91 -4.31
C ALA A 70 12.81 -19.95 -5.16
N VAL A 71 13.36 -18.78 -5.49
CA VAL A 71 12.72 -17.83 -6.41
C VAL A 71 12.89 -18.34 -7.83
N GLU A 72 11.81 -18.85 -8.41
CA GLU A 72 11.81 -19.29 -9.81
C GLU A 72 11.20 -18.23 -10.72
N TRP A 73 11.83 -18.02 -11.87
CA TRP A 73 11.27 -17.27 -12.98
C TRP A 73 10.63 -18.24 -13.96
N LYS A 74 9.37 -17.98 -14.34
CA LYS A 74 8.63 -18.73 -15.33
C LYS A 74 8.57 -17.94 -16.64
N GLY A 75 8.85 -18.60 -17.75
CA GLY A 75 8.62 -18.05 -19.09
C GLY A 75 9.63 -18.46 -20.15
N PRO A 76 9.57 -17.83 -21.34
CA PRO A 76 8.86 -16.59 -21.64
C PRO A 76 7.33 -16.76 -21.80
N GLY A 77 6.56 -15.89 -21.13
CA GLY A 77 5.11 -15.76 -21.33
C GLY A 77 4.79 -14.59 -22.26
N LYS A 78 3.76 -14.72 -23.10
CA LYS A 78 3.35 -13.65 -24.03
C LYS A 78 2.24 -12.81 -23.42
N ILE A 79 2.35 -11.49 -23.48
CA ILE A 79 1.27 -10.60 -23.06
C ILE A 79 0.19 -10.60 -24.12
N GLU A 80 -1.04 -10.93 -23.71
CA GLU A 80 -2.20 -10.87 -24.58
C GLU A 80 -3.00 -9.59 -24.42
N LYS A 81 -3.08 -9.03 -23.20
CA LYS A 81 -3.89 -7.85 -22.93
C LYS A 81 -3.42 -7.11 -21.68
N LYS A 82 -3.43 -5.77 -21.74
CA LYS A 82 -3.28 -4.88 -20.58
C LYS A 82 -4.66 -4.61 -19.96
N LEU A 83 -4.84 -4.96 -18.69
CA LEU A 83 -6.09 -4.72 -17.94
C LEU A 83 -6.03 -3.42 -17.14
N SER A 84 -4.87 -3.12 -16.57
CA SER A 84 -4.59 -1.85 -15.89
C SER A 84 -3.11 -1.49 -16.03
N GLU A 85 -2.65 -0.42 -15.36
CA GLU A 85 -1.23 -0.05 -15.35
C GLU A 85 -0.31 -1.18 -14.87
N THR A 86 -0.78 -2.02 -13.92
CA THR A 86 -0.01 -3.09 -13.28
C THR A 86 -0.55 -4.50 -13.54
N ASN A 87 -1.81 -4.66 -13.99
CA ASN A 87 -2.40 -5.97 -14.23
C ASN A 87 -2.43 -6.31 -15.72
N TYR A 88 -1.89 -7.48 -16.07
CA TYR A 88 -1.75 -7.95 -17.44
C TYR A 88 -2.21 -9.41 -17.54
N VAL A 89 -2.77 -9.77 -18.69
CA VAL A 89 -3.05 -11.16 -19.05
C VAL A 89 -1.82 -11.70 -19.77
N VAL A 90 -1.22 -12.74 -19.19
CA VAL A 90 -0.03 -13.42 -19.72
C VAL A 90 -0.42 -14.85 -20.11
N SER A 91 -0.01 -15.25 -21.30
CA SER A 91 -0.23 -16.58 -21.87
C SER A 91 1.05 -17.41 -21.77
N PHE A 92 0.95 -18.56 -21.13
CA PHE A 92 2.00 -19.58 -21.05
C PHE A 92 1.46 -20.86 -21.68
N GLU A 93 2.07 -21.31 -22.79
CA GLU A 93 1.69 -22.57 -23.46
C GLU A 93 0.17 -22.70 -23.71
N GLY A 94 -0.49 -21.58 -24.04
CA GLY A 94 -1.94 -21.50 -24.28
C GLY A 94 -2.81 -21.31 -23.04
N LYS A 95 -2.24 -21.37 -21.83
CA LYS A 95 -2.94 -21.06 -20.56
C LYS A 95 -2.80 -19.59 -20.22
N LYS A 96 -3.93 -18.93 -19.99
CA LYS A 96 -3.99 -17.50 -19.66
C LYS A 96 -4.05 -17.29 -18.15
N ILE A 97 -3.19 -16.42 -17.65
CA ILE A 97 -3.09 -16.10 -16.22
C ILE A 97 -3.04 -14.58 -16.08
N ILE A 98 -3.73 -14.04 -15.07
CA ILE A 98 -3.64 -12.63 -14.72
C ILE A 98 -2.45 -12.46 -13.77
N ILE A 99 -1.48 -11.64 -14.19
CA ILE A 99 -0.29 -11.33 -13.42
C ILE A 99 -0.28 -9.84 -13.09
N LYS A 100 -0.03 -9.54 -11.82
CA LYS A 100 0.25 -8.19 -11.36
C LYS A 100 1.75 -7.95 -11.37
N PHE A 101 2.22 -7.13 -12.30
CA PHE A 101 3.60 -6.63 -12.28
C PHE A 101 3.66 -5.47 -11.30
N THR A 102 4.26 -5.72 -10.13
CA THR A 102 4.57 -4.67 -9.16
C THR A 102 5.98 -4.18 -9.45
N MET A 103 6.12 -2.89 -9.69
CA MET A 103 7.39 -2.25 -10.00
C MET A 103 7.71 -1.12 -9.06
#